data_AF-A0A7V5J0L6-F1
#
_entry.id   AF-A0A7V5J0L6-F1
#
_cell.length_a   1.000
_cell.length_b   1.000
_cell.length_c   1.000
_cell.angle_alpha   90.00
_cell.angle_beta   90.00
_cell.angle_gamma   90.00
#
_symmetry.space_group_name_H-M   'P 1'
#
loop_
_entity.id
_entity.type
_entity.pdbx_description
1 polymer ?
#
loop_
_entity_poly.entity_id
_entity_poly.type
_entity_poly.pdbx_seq_one_letter_code
_entity_poly.pdbx_strand_id
1 'polypeptide(L)'
;MFSCIGKIFSLSIVEILINFGYFFIHTNLYFNGFFCFYYSCKYNLKAMNRYNVNLKLNKKGLKSLIKHLSTKEFSSKEVEKILRKYPKKEGGVFSKSQVLLAYKTLIKNKDLFLNKEQEEFFLLNIRMKKVRTLSGVVPVAVLTKPFPCPGRCIFCPNDVKMPKSYLSSEPGALRALSNKFDPYLQTYNRLVALKNIGHTVQKIEIIILGGTWSSYPKSYQIWFIKRCFDALNDFNKDSSIIKKEMSYEEPLDVVKKQELPKEKTYNLAVSKKLLSNKKHQNQEKATLKELMLAHKKNETAYARCVGLVIETRPDVVNKEEVIWLRTLGVTKVQIGVQSTSNKVLKLNKRDHLLETSEEAVNLLRRMGFKIHLHWMCNLYGSNPQKDK
;
A
#
# COMPACT_ATOMS: atom_id res chain seq x y z
N MET A 1 -21.03 49.95 -54.60
CA MET A 1 -21.87 50.68 -53.62
C MET A 1 -21.05 50.85 -52.34
N PHE A 2 -21.03 52.07 -51.78
CA PHE A 2 -20.31 52.56 -50.58
C PHE A 2 -20.09 51.57 -49.42
N SER A 3 -19.09 51.69 -48.51
CA SER A 3 -17.82 52.45 -48.44
C SER A 3 -17.13 52.19 -47.07
N CYS A 4 -15.80 52.35 -46.94
CA CYS A 4 -15.05 53.05 -45.85
C CYS A 4 -15.48 52.89 -44.35
N ILE A 5 -14.66 52.73 -43.30
CA ILE A 5 -13.26 53.09 -42.90
C ILE A 5 -12.94 52.29 -41.60
N GLY A 6 -11.72 52.10 -41.07
CA GLY A 6 -10.36 52.44 -41.52
C GLY A 6 -9.47 53.07 -40.42
N LYS A 7 -8.46 52.34 -39.90
CA LYS A 7 -7.41 52.81 -38.95
C LYS A 7 -7.94 53.08 -37.50
N ILE A 8 -7.14 53.12 -36.41
CA ILE A 8 -5.92 53.91 -36.15
C ILE A 8 -4.88 53.15 -35.27
N PHE A 9 -3.61 53.53 -35.49
CA PHE A 9 -2.37 53.07 -34.86
C PHE A 9 -2.05 53.84 -33.56
N SER A 10 -0.86 53.59 -32.96
CA SER A 10 -0.13 54.54 -32.08
C SER A 10 -0.68 54.66 -30.63
N LEU A 11 0.06 55.04 -29.58
CA LEU A 11 1.46 55.45 -29.31
C LEU A 11 1.68 55.12 -27.79
N SER A 12 2.74 54.42 -27.34
CA SER A 12 4.06 54.97 -26.90
C SER A 12 4.23 55.11 -25.39
N ILE A 13 5.50 55.10 -24.92
CA ILE A 13 6.01 55.77 -23.69
C ILE A 13 5.54 55.17 -22.34
N VAL A 14 6.36 55.03 -21.28
CA VAL A 14 7.83 54.91 -21.10
C VAL A 14 8.10 54.45 -19.64
N GLU A 15 9.29 53.94 -19.36
CA GLU A 15 9.93 53.78 -18.01
C GLU A 15 9.17 53.18 -16.80
N ILE A 16 9.74 52.10 -16.26
CA ILE A 16 10.46 52.03 -14.96
C ILE A 16 11.47 50.87 -15.15
N LEU A 17 12.77 51.09 -15.40
CA LEU A 17 13.85 51.40 -14.42
C LEU A 17 13.96 50.30 -13.32
N ILE A 18 15.09 49.62 -13.06
CA ILE A 18 16.53 49.87 -13.34
C ILE A 18 17.28 48.55 -13.65
N ASN A 19 18.30 48.64 -14.52
CA ASN A 19 19.31 47.62 -14.81
C ASN A 19 20.61 47.89 -14.02
N PHE A 20 21.26 46.87 -13.45
CA PHE A 20 22.72 46.76 -13.17
C PHE A 20 22.96 45.38 -12.49
N GLY A 21 23.96 44.56 -12.82
CA GLY A 21 24.97 44.63 -13.88
C GLY A 21 25.85 43.36 -13.84
N TYR A 22 26.39 42.99 -15.00
CA TYR A 22 27.49 42.04 -15.28
C TYR A 22 28.37 41.52 -14.12
N PHE A 23 28.78 40.24 -14.20
CA PHE A 23 30.18 39.93 -14.55
C PHE A 23 30.39 38.51 -15.15
N PHE A 24 30.93 38.50 -16.37
CA PHE A 24 31.72 37.49 -17.07
C PHE A 24 31.27 36.02 -17.25
N ILE A 25 31.01 35.70 -18.52
CA ILE A 25 31.29 34.40 -19.14
C ILE A 25 32.65 34.50 -19.85
N HIS A 26 33.51 33.49 -19.76
CA HIS A 26 34.60 33.28 -20.72
C HIS A 26 34.52 31.88 -21.36
N THR A 27 33.98 31.86 -22.58
CA THR A 27 34.34 31.06 -23.75
C THR A 27 34.85 29.59 -23.61
N ASN A 28 34.12 28.72 -24.34
CA ASN A 28 34.62 27.59 -25.15
C ASN A 28 35.33 26.40 -24.47
N LEU A 29 34.66 25.24 -24.50
CA LEU A 29 34.93 24.27 -25.58
C LEU A 29 33.78 23.26 -25.73
N TYR A 30 33.58 22.81 -26.98
CA TYR A 30 32.55 21.85 -27.38
C TYR A 30 32.76 20.48 -26.73
N PHE A 31 31.70 19.81 -26.27
CA PHE A 31 31.48 18.38 -26.57
C PHE A 31 30.02 17.95 -26.35
N ASN A 32 29.39 17.55 -27.46
CA ASN A 32 28.18 16.74 -27.66
C ASN A 32 27.28 16.33 -26.47
N GLY A 33 25.98 16.66 -26.60
CA GLY A 33 24.94 15.62 -26.54
C GLY A 33 23.86 15.74 -25.45
N PHE A 34 22.61 15.96 -25.90
CA PHE A 34 21.35 15.68 -25.18
C PHE A 34 21.06 16.44 -23.86
N PHE A 35 20.65 17.70 -24.01
CA PHE A 35 19.76 18.37 -23.05
C PHE A 35 18.33 17.82 -23.21
N CYS A 36 17.86 16.97 -22.29
CA CYS A 36 16.45 16.55 -22.26
C CYS A 36 15.71 17.33 -21.17
N PHE A 37 14.76 18.19 -21.58
CA PHE A 37 14.04 19.07 -20.66
C PHE A 37 13.06 18.30 -19.75
N TYR A 38 13.22 18.50 -18.44
CA TYR A 38 12.20 18.61 -17.40
C TYR A 38 10.81 17.96 -17.65
N TYR A 39 10.50 16.92 -16.87
CA TYR A 39 9.27 16.87 -16.09
C TYR A 39 9.51 16.17 -14.74
N SER A 40 9.87 16.96 -13.72
CA SER A 40 10.10 16.47 -12.35
C SER A 40 8.78 16.05 -11.70
N CYS A 41 8.54 14.73 -11.57
CA CYS A 41 7.30 14.21 -11.01
C CYS A 41 7.27 14.35 -9.48
N LYS A 42 6.74 15.49 -8.99
CA LYS A 42 6.60 15.91 -7.58
C LYS A 42 5.84 14.96 -6.63
N TYR A 43 5.45 13.76 -7.05
CA TYR A 43 4.57 12.87 -6.29
C TYR A 43 5.26 12.12 -5.13
N ASN A 44 6.56 11.81 -5.21
CA ASN A 44 7.26 11.08 -4.14
C ASN A 44 7.41 11.90 -2.85
N LEU A 45 7.64 13.21 -2.96
CA LEU A 45 7.83 14.11 -1.82
C LEU A 45 6.59 14.21 -0.91
N LYS A 46 5.37 14.20 -1.47
CA LYS A 46 4.13 14.27 -0.67
C LYS A 46 3.85 13.02 0.17
N ALA A 47 4.33 11.84 -0.26
CA ALA A 47 4.24 10.61 0.53
C ALA A 47 5.31 10.60 1.66
N MET A 48 6.55 11.01 1.34
CA MET A 48 7.66 11.10 2.28
C MET A 48 7.38 12.05 3.46
N ASN A 49 6.73 13.20 3.21
CA ASN A 49 6.47 14.22 4.24
C ASN A 49 5.48 13.81 5.34
N ARG A 50 4.80 12.65 5.25
CA ARG A 50 3.96 12.18 6.38
C ARG A 50 4.78 11.57 7.52
N TYR A 51 5.97 11.03 7.25
CA TYR A 51 6.79 10.35 8.27
C TYR A 51 8.14 11.03 8.54
N ASN A 52 8.67 11.81 7.58
CA ASN A 52 9.72 12.76 7.90
C ASN A 52 9.13 13.96 8.66
N VAL A 53 9.02 13.83 9.99
CA VAL A 53 9.00 15.04 10.83
C VAL A 53 10.37 15.67 10.66
N ASN A 54 10.43 16.83 10.00
CA ASN A 54 11.62 17.66 10.02
C ASN A 54 11.75 18.27 11.43
N LEU A 55 12.30 17.48 12.37
CA LEU A 55 12.33 17.77 13.81
C LEU A 55 13.04 19.10 14.15
N LYS A 56 13.82 19.66 13.21
CA LYS A 56 14.38 21.00 13.30
C LYS A 56 13.31 22.11 13.34
N LEU A 57 12.16 21.94 12.67
CA LEU A 57 11.22 23.05 12.44
C LEU A 57 10.34 23.42 13.64
N ASN A 58 10.01 22.50 14.57
CA ASN A 58 9.19 22.83 15.76
C ASN A 58 9.63 22.11 17.06
N LYS A 59 10.94 22.16 17.36
CA LYS A 59 11.53 21.54 18.55
C LYS A 59 10.91 22.03 19.88
N LYS A 60 10.62 23.34 20.01
CA LYS A 60 10.02 23.94 21.21
C LYS A 60 8.56 23.49 21.41
N GLY A 61 7.73 23.55 20.36
CA GLY A 61 6.33 23.11 20.43
C GLY A 61 6.19 21.62 20.73
N LEU A 62 7.05 20.77 20.15
CA LEU A 62 7.09 19.34 20.46
C LEU A 62 7.49 19.04 21.91
N LYS A 63 8.51 19.72 22.47
CA LYS A 63 8.85 19.58 23.90
C LYS A 63 7.68 19.95 24.82
N SER A 64 6.97 21.05 24.53
CA SER A 64 5.80 21.47 25.31
C SER A 64 4.62 20.50 25.19
N LEU A 65 4.33 20.00 23.99
CA LEU A 65 3.29 19.00 23.75
C LEU A 65 3.57 17.70 24.50
N ILE A 66 4.80 17.19 24.44
CA ILE A 66 5.20 15.98 25.14
C ILE A 66 5.03 16.17 26.65
N LYS A 67 5.57 17.26 27.22
CA LYS A 67 5.40 17.57 28.65
C LYS A 67 3.93 17.67 29.07
N HIS A 68 3.06 18.27 28.25
CA HIS A 68 1.61 18.32 28.52
C HIS A 68 1.01 16.92 28.58
N LEU A 69 1.35 16.05 27.62
CA LEU A 69 0.90 14.66 27.59
C LEU A 69 1.56 13.76 28.66
N SER A 70 2.51 14.29 29.45
CA SER A 70 3.17 13.60 30.56
C SER A 70 2.61 13.95 31.93
N THR A 71 1.63 14.85 32.06
CA THR A 71 1.18 15.35 33.38
C THR A 71 0.22 14.43 34.12
N LYS A 72 -0.60 13.67 33.39
CA LYS A 72 -1.59 12.69 33.89
C LYS A 72 -2.10 11.84 32.73
N GLU A 73 -2.91 10.82 33.02
CA GLU A 73 -3.72 10.15 31.99
C GLU A 73 -4.87 11.05 31.49
N PHE A 74 -5.13 11.00 30.18
CA PHE A 74 -6.18 11.75 29.49
C PHE A 74 -7.06 10.82 28.65
N SER A 75 -8.36 11.11 28.56
CA SER A 75 -9.25 10.41 27.63
C SER A 75 -8.86 10.64 26.17
N SER A 76 -9.30 9.75 25.27
CA SER A 76 -8.98 9.88 23.83
C SER A 76 -9.44 11.22 23.23
N LYS A 77 -10.59 11.77 23.68
CA LYS A 77 -11.09 13.09 23.24
C LYS A 77 -10.21 14.24 23.75
N GLU A 78 -9.67 14.14 24.95
CA GLU A 78 -8.75 15.14 25.51
C GLU A 78 -7.39 15.12 24.81
N VAL A 79 -6.83 13.93 24.52
CA VAL A 79 -5.58 13.82 23.75
C VAL A 79 -5.73 14.48 22.37
N GLU A 80 -6.87 14.32 21.69
CA GLU A 80 -7.14 15.03 20.43
C GLU A 80 -7.23 16.55 20.60
N LYS A 81 -7.87 17.05 21.67
CA LYS A 81 -7.89 18.50 21.99
C LYS A 81 -6.48 19.04 22.26
N ILE A 82 -5.67 18.30 23.04
CA ILE A 82 -4.28 18.67 23.33
C ILE A 82 -3.45 18.72 22.04
N LEU A 83 -3.55 17.71 21.18
CA LEU A 83 -2.85 17.70 19.89
C LEU A 83 -3.22 18.90 19.01
N ARG A 84 -4.49 19.33 18.99
CA ARG A 84 -4.94 20.55 18.28
C ARG A 84 -4.37 21.85 18.87
N LYS A 85 -4.11 21.89 20.19
CA LYS A 85 -3.50 23.05 20.88
C LYS A 85 -2.01 23.26 20.54
N TYR A 86 -1.34 22.24 19.99
CA TYR A 86 0.07 22.31 19.56
C TYR A 86 0.22 21.94 18.07
N PRO A 87 -0.21 22.81 17.14
CA PRO A 87 -0.13 22.54 15.70
C PRO A 87 1.31 22.53 15.16
N LYS A 88 1.45 22.01 13.94
CA LYS A 88 2.69 22.11 13.15
C LYS A 88 2.86 23.53 12.61
N LYS A 89 4.12 23.98 12.45
CA LYS A 89 4.42 25.28 11.80
C LYS A 89 3.90 25.36 10.37
N GLU A 90 3.92 24.25 9.64
CA GLU A 90 3.42 24.13 8.26
C GLU A 90 1.89 23.88 8.19
N GLY A 91 1.19 24.00 9.32
CA GLY A 91 -0.25 23.73 9.42
C GLY A 91 -0.61 22.27 9.73
N GLY A 92 -1.78 22.08 10.31
CA GLY A 92 -2.30 20.78 10.73
C GLY A 92 -1.70 20.24 12.04
N VAL A 93 -2.12 19.03 12.41
CA VAL A 93 -1.90 18.42 13.73
C VAL A 93 -0.85 17.32 13.66
N PHE A 94 -0.07 17.11 14.74
CA PHE A 94 0.83 15.96 14.86
C PHE A 94 0.06 14.65 15.05
N SER A 95 0.41 13.59 14.31
CA SER A 95 -0.10 12.26 14.60
C SER A 95 0.59 11.68 15.85
N LYS A 96 -0.08 10.77 16.58
CA LYS A 96 0.50 10.13 17.77
C LYS A 96 1.88 9.48 17.49
N SER A 97 2.07 8.87 16.31
CA SER A 97 3.37 8.32 15.87
C SER A 97 4.45 9.39 15.64
N GLN A 98 4.10 10.58 15.16
CA GLN A 98 5.03 11.70 15.00
C GLN A 98 5.49 12.23 16.38
N VAL A 99 4.59 12.30 17.36
CA VAL A 99 4.93 12.69 18.74
C VAL A 99 5.81 11.63 19.42
N LEU A 100 5.49 10.33 19.25
CA LEU A 100 6.31 9.22 19.77
C LEU A 100 7.73 9.21 19.19
N LEU A 101 7.87 9.47 17.88
CA LEU A 101 9.17 9.58 17.23
C LEU A 101 9.96 10.78 17.76
N ALA A 102 9.31 11.95 17.88
CA ALA A 102 9.92 13.14 18.46
C ALA A 102 10.43 12.91 19.89
N TYR A 103 9.62 12.27 20.74
CA TYR A 103 10.03 11.88 22.10
C TYR A 103 11.30 11.03 22.10
N LYS A 104 11.34 9.94 21.31
CA LYS A 104 12.51 9.06 21.20
C LYS A 104 13.77 9.81 20.74
N THR A 105 13.65 10.72 19.77
CA THR A 105 14.80 11.52 19.32
C THR A 105 15.25 12.54 20.36
N LEU A 106 14.32 13.18 21.07
CA LEU A 106 14.66 14.16 22.11
C LEU A 106 15.32 13.52 23.34
N ILE A 107 14.89 12.32 23.75
CA ILE A 107 15.55 11.55 24.80
C ILE A 107 16.96 11.13 24.35
N LYS A 108 17.11 10.57 23.14
CA LYS A 108 18.41 10.15 22.59
C LYS A 108 19.42 11.32 22.54
N ASN A 109 18.94 12.53 22.23
CA ASN A 109 19.76 13.73 22.12
C ASN A 109 19.96 14.46 23.48
N LYS A 110 19.54 13.88 24.62
CA LYS A 110 19.55 14.52 25.97
C LYS A 110 18.84 15.88 26.01
N ASP A 111 17.86 16.05 25.12
CA ASP A 111 17.12 17.29 24.86
C ASP A 111 15.85 17.41 25.72
N LEU A 112 15.39 16.28 26.27
CA LEU A 112 14.20 16.17 27.10
C LEU A 112 14.51 15.19 28.22
N PHE A 113 14.01 15.50 29.41
CA PHE A 113 14.03 14.60 30.56
C PHE A 113 12.59 14.49 31.06
N LEU A 114 12.14 13.25 31.30
CA LEU A 114 10.93 12.90 32.01
C LEU A 114 11.32 11.96 33.15
N ASN A 115 10.64 12.03 34.29
CA ASN A 115 10.77 10.99 35.31
C ASN A 115 9.96 9.73 34.90
N LYS A 116 10.10 8.64 35.65
CA LYS A 116 9.48 7.34 35.33
C LYS A 116 7.95 7.42 35.20
N GLU A 117 7.31 8.19 36.07
CA GLU A 117 5.87 8.41 36.10
C GLU A 117 5.38 9.25 34.90
N GLN A 118 6.09 10.33 34.57
CA GLN A 118 5.83 11.18 33.40
C GLN A 118 6.00 10.44 32.07
N GLU A 119 6.98 9.52 31.99
CA GLU A 119 7.13 8.64 30.85
C GLU A 119 5.96 7.65 30.74
N GLU A 120 5.49 7.09 31.85
CA GLU A 120 4.32 6.20 31.88
C GLU A 120 3.04 6.92 31.41
N PHE A 121 2.72 8.09 31.97
CA PHE A 121 1.59 8.91 31.50
C PHE A 121 1.71 9.27 30.01
N PHE A 122 2.89 9.69 29.55
CA PHE A 122 3.12 9.98 28.14
C PHE A 122 2.84 8.77 27.24
N LEU A 123 3.36 7.61 27.62
CA LEU A 123 3.18 6.37 26.86
C LEU A 123 1.72 5.90 26.88
N LEU A 124 0.98 6.05 27.97
CA LEU A 124 -0.46 5.77 28.04
C LEU A 124 -1.26 6.66 27.06
N ASN A 125 -1.00 7.97 27.08
CA ASN A 125 -1.71 8.95 26.25
C ASN A 125 -1.40 8.83 24.74
N ILE A 126 -0.13 8.54 24.40
CA ILE A 126 0.33 8.40 23.01
C ILE A 126 0.12 7.00 22.45
N ARG A 127 0.01 5.96 23.28
CA ARG A 127 -0.46 4.65 22.82
C ARG A 127 -1.86 4.80 22.21
N MET A 128 -2.04 4.17 21.04
CA MET A 128 -3.39 3.74 20.66
C MET A 128 -3.79 2.60 21.61
N LYS A 129 -5.09 2.46 21.93
CA LYS A 129 -5.65 1.50 22.91
C LYS A 129 -4.83 0.20 22.98
N LYS A 130 -4.49 -0.27 24.20
CA LYS A 130 -3.81 -1.58 24.44
C LYS A 130 -4.34 -2.60 23.43
N VAL A 131 -3.47 -3.00 22.51
CA VAL A 131 -3.89 -3.72 21.29
C VAL A 131 -4.53 -5.05 21.70
N ARG A 132 -5.70 -5.37 21.14
CA ARG A 132 -6.28 -6.72 21.18
C ARG A 132 -5.44 -7.69 20.33
N THR A 133 -4.23 -8.00 20.78
CA THR A 133 -3.37 -9.07 20.24
C THR A 133 -2.56 -9.71 21.37
N LEU A 134 -3.23 -10.50 22.22
CA LEU A 134 -2.58 -11.44 23.14
C LEU A 134 -1.64 -12.43 22.41
N SER A 135 -1.89 -12.68 21.12
CA SER A 135 -1.12 -13.60 20.26
C SER A 135 0.25 -13.06 19.80
N GLY A 136 0.46 -11.74 19.79
CA GLY A 136 1.73 -11.15 19.34
C GLY A 136 2.10 -11.34 17.85
N VAL A 137 1.17 -11.81 17.02
CA VAL A 137 1.32 -11.90 15.55
C VAL A 137 0.68 -10.68 14.89
N VAL A 138 1.37 -10.07 13.92
CA VAL A 138 0.91 -8.85 13.24
C VAL A 138 0.56 -9.13 11.77
N PRO A 139 -0.69 -8.85 11.32
CA PRO A 139 -1.09 -9.05 9.94
C PRO A 139 -0.54 -7.95 9.01
N VAL A 140 0.08 -8.38 7.92
CA VAL A 140 0.62 -7.54 6.84
C VAL A 140 -0.10 -7.89 5.55
N ALA A 141 -1.15 -7.14 5.23
CA ALA A 141 -1.90 -7.28 4.00
C ALA A 141 -1.20 -6.54 2.85
N VAL A 142 -1.00 -7.25 1.74
CA VAL A 142 -0.40 -6.78 0.47
C VAL A 142 -1.32 -7.15 -0.68
N LEU A 143 -1.46 -6.28 -1.69
CA LEU A 143 -2.28 -6.55 -2.87
C LEU A 143 -1.39 -6.86 -4.08
N THR A 144 -1.82 -7.81 -4.90
CA THR A 144 -1.24 -8.02 -6.24
C THR A 144 -1.61 -6.88 -7.18
N LYS A 145 -0.85 -6.74 -8.28
CA LYS A 145 -1.15 -5.78 -9.35
C LYS A 145 -2.48 -6.14 -10.06
N PRO A 146 -3.13 -5.20 -10.77
CA PRO A 146 -4.28 -5.52 -11.63
C PRO A 146 -3.96 -6.63 -12.65
N PHE A 147 -4.84 -7.63 -12.73
CA PHE A 147 -4.72 -8.78 -13.65
C PHE A 147 -6.12 -9.24 -14.10
N PRO A 148 -6.28 -9.84 -15.29
CA PRO A 148 -7.57 -10.34 -15.78
C PRO A 148 -8.14 -11.43 -14.87
N CYS A 149 -9.46 -11.42 -14.72
CA CYS A 149 -10.21 -12.39 -13.93
C CYS A 149 -11.10 -13.24 -14.86
N PRO A 150 -11.11 -14.58 -14.76
CA PRO A 150 -12.07 -15.40 -15.50
C PRO A 150 -13.52 -15.25 -15.02
N GLY A 151 -13.77 -14.49 -13.93
CA GLY A 151 -15.08 -14.36 -13.28
C GLY A 151 -15.97 -13.25 -13.84
N ARG A 152 -17.28 -13.50 -13.81
CA ARG A 152 -18.35 -12.63 -14.34
C ARG A 152 -19.27 -12.05 -13.24
N CYS A 153 -18.85 -12.17 -11.98
CA CYS A 153 -19.58 -11.75 -10.78
C CYS A 153 -20.07 -10.29 -10.86
N ILE A 154 -21.38 -10.08 -10.71
CA ILE A 154 -22.01 -8.75 -10.88
C ILE A 154 -21.60 -7.73 -9.80
N PHE A 155 -21.17 -8.20 -8.63
CA PHE A 155 -20.70 -7.37 -7.50
C PHE A 155 -19.21 -7.01 -7.59
N CYS A 156 -18.44 -7.54 -8.54
CA CYS A 156 -17.01 -7.21 -8.65
C CYS A 156 -16.82 -5.82 -9.28
N PRO A 157 -16.16 -4.86 -8.61
CA PRO A 157 -15.92 -3.52 -9.15
C PRO A 157 -15.04 -3.56 -10.40
N ASN A 158 -15.21 -2.56 -11.27
CA ASN A 158 -14.47 -2.41 -12.54
C ASN A 158 -13.36 -1.34 -12.48
N ASP A 159 -12.77 -1.12 -11.30
CA ASP A 159 -11.65 -0.19 -11.14
C ASP A 159 -10.36 -0.78 -11.74
N VAL A 160 -9.99 -0.32 -12.94
CA VAL A 160 -8.77 -0.76 -13.66
C VAL A 160 -7.46 -0.39 -12.98
N LYS A 161 -7.49 0.44 -11.91
CA LYS A 161 -6.32 0.74 -11.08
C LYS A 161 -6.06 -0.33 -10.03
N MET A 162 -6.99 -1.26 -9.80
CA MET A 162 -6.97 -2.26 -8.73
C MET A 162 -7.05 -3.70 -9.26
N PRO A 163 -6.57 -4.71 -8.50
CA PRO A 163 -6.97 -6.10 -8.72
C PRO A 163 -8.48 -6.28 -8.51
N LYS A 164 -9.05 -7.36 -9.06
CA LYS A 164 -10.49 -7.61 -8.92
C LYS A 164 -10.89 -7.74 -7.44
N SER A 165 -12.14 -7.33 -7.17
CA SER A 165 -12.76 -7.21 -5.84
C SER A 165 -12.35 -5.99 -5.00
N TYR A 166 -11.35 -5.21 -5.40
CA TYR A 166 -10.85 -4.05 -4.62
C TYR A 166 -11.18 -2.71 -5.30
N LEU A 167 -11.26 -1.65 -4.49
CA LEU A 167 -11.56 -0.27 -4.92
C LEU A 167 -10.45 0.69 -4.51
N SER A 168 -10.06 1.60 -5.41
CA SER A 168 -8.96 2.55 -5.13
C SER A 168 -9.23 3.55 -4.00
N SER A 169 -10.45 3.63 -3.49
CA SER A 169 -10.82 4.41 -2.28
C SER A 169 -10.49 3.71 -0.96
N GLU A 170 -10.24 2.40 -0.97
CA GLU A 170 -10.05 1.62 0.26
C GLU A 170 -8.68 1.88 0.90
N PRO A 171 -8.56 1.96 2.24
CA PRO A 171 -7.28 2.21 2.90
C PRO A 171 -6.19 1.16 2.62
N GLY A 172 -6.57 -0.07 2.26
CA GLY A 172 -5.64 -1.13 1.83
C GLY A 172 -5.13 -0.89 0.40
N ALA A 173 -6.09 -0.75 -0.53
CA ALA A 173 -5.85 -0.42 -1.94
C ALA A 173 -5.01 0.84 -2.13
N LEU A 174 -5.32 1.94 -1.40
CA LEU A 174 -4.54 3.18 -1.43
C LEU A 174 -3.06 2.97 -1.07
N ARG A 175 -2.77 2.09 -0.10
CA ARG A 175 -1.37 1.75 0.25
C ARG A 175 -0.70 0.93 -0.83
N ALA A 176 -1.41 -0.04 -1.42
CA ALA A 176 -0.87 -0.83 -2.52
C ALA A 176 -0.54 0.07 -3.73
N LEU A 177 -1.45 0.97 -4.09
CA LEU A 177 -1.27 1.96 -5.15
C LEU A 177 -0.10 2.90 -4.89
N SER A 178 0.05 3.41 -3.66
CA SER A 178 1.19 4.29 -3.31
C SER A 178 2.54 3.57 -3.35
N ASN A 179 2.55 2.24 -3.20
CA ASN A 179 3.73 1.39 -3.39
C ASN A 179 3.79 0.78 -4.80
N LYS A 180 2.96 1.25 -5.74
CA LYS A 180 2.86 0.79 -7.14
C LYS A 180 2.68 -0.74 -7.29
N PHE A 181 2.04 -1.38 -6.32
CA PHE A 181 1.89 -2.83 -6.18
C PHE A 181 3.19 -3.64 -6.04
N ASP A 182 4.33 -3.00 -5.77
CA ASP A 182 5.57 -3.73 -5.48
C ASP A 182 5.44 -4.50 -4.14
N PRO A 183 5.56 -5.85 -4.15
CA PRO A 183 5.41 -6.68 -2.94
C PRO A 183 6.41 -6.37 -1.82
N TYR A 184 7.65 -6.00 -2.16
CA TYR A 184 8.69 -5.67 -1.19
C TYR A 184 8.39 -4.33 -0.53
N LEU A 185 8.08 -3.29 -1.31
CA LEU A 185 7.76 -1.96 -0.79
C LEU A 185 6.48 -1.98 0.04
N GLN A 186 5.43 -2.68 -0.41
CA GLN A 186 4.21 -2.88 0.37
C GLN A 186 4.49 -3.52 1.73
N THR A 187 5.27 -4.61 1.75
CA THR A 187 5.63 -5.33 2.97
C THR A 187 6.49 -4.46 3.89
N TYR A 188 7.62 -3.94 3.38
CA TYR A 188 8.60 -3.19 4.16
C TYR A 188 8.01 -1.90 4.74
N ASN A 189 7.31 -1.10 3.92
CA ASN A 189 6.71 0.15 4.41
C ASN A 189 5.58 -0.11 5.41
N ARG A 190 4.88 -1.25 5.32
CA ARG A 190 3.92 -1.66 6.35
C ARG A 190 4.61 -2.02 7.67
N LEU A 191 5.73 -2.74 7.64
CA LEU A 191 6.54 -3.04 8.84
C LEU A 191 7.08 -1.77 9.51
N VAL A 192 7.61 -0.83 8.72
CA VAL A 192 8.05 0.49 9.24
C VAL A 192 6.89 1.25 9.89
N ALA A 193 5.73 1.30 9.23
CA ALA A 193 4.56 1.98 9.78
C ALA A 193 4.09 1.35 11.11
N LEU A 194 4.07 0.02 11.20
CA LEU A 194 3.72 -0.75 12.41
C LEU A 194 4.72 -0.50 13.56
N LYS A 195 6.02 -0.53 13.27
CA LYS A 195 7.10 -0.21 14.22
C LYS A 195 7.00 1.23 14.74
N ASN A 196 6.65 2.18 13.87
CA ASN A 196 6.48 3.60 14.21
C ASN A 196 5.25 3.88 15.09
N ILE A 197 4.21 3.03 15.05
CA ILE A 197 3.07 3.09 15.99
C ILE A 197 3.28 2.19 17.24
N GLY A 198 4.46 1.57 17.38
CA GLY A 198 4.84 0.82 18.59
C GLY A 198 4.42 -0.66 18.62
N HIS A 199 4.03 -1.25 17.49
CA HIS A 199 3.76 -2.69 17.41
C HIS A 199 5.06 -3.49 17.29
N THR A 200 5.09 -4.69 17.90
CA THR A 200 6.17 -5.67 17.73
C THR A 200 6.04 -6.35 16.37
N VAL A 201 7.09 -6.31 15.54
CA VAL A 201 7.06 -6.83 14.16
C VAL A 201 7.87 -8.13 13.99
N GLN A 202 7.98 -8.93 15.06
CA GLN A 202 8.79 -10.15 15.07
C GLN A 202 8.08 -11.39 14.52
N LYS A 203 6.74 -11.42 14.59
CA LYS A 203 5.89 -12.50 14.08
C LYS A 203 4.87 -11.88 13.15
N ILE A 204 4.92 -12.22 11.87
CA ILE A 204 4.12 -11.61 10.81
C ILE A 204 3.24 -12.67 10.16
N GLU A 205 1.96 -12.36 9.97
CA GLU A 205 1.09 -13.10 9.04
C GLU A 205 0.97 -12.28 7.75
N ILE A 206 1.58 -12.75 6.65
CA ILE A 206 1.42 -12.12 5.33
C ILE A 206 0.07 -12.53 4.77
N ILE A 207 -0.71 -11.54 4.32
CA ILE A 207 -2.00 -11.76 3.67
C ILE A 207 -1.93 -11.20 2.25
N ILE A 208 -1.87 -12.10 1.26
CA ILE A 208 -1.90 -11.74 -0.16
C ILE A 208 -3.35 -11.65 -0.61
N LEU A 209 -3.73 -10.44 -1.00
CA LEU A 209 -5.06 -10.06 -1.45
C LEU A 209 -5.07 -9.82 -2.97
N GLY A 210 -6.18 -10.12 -3.62
CA GLY A 210 -6.35 -9.84 -5.04
C GLY A 210 -7.38 -10.67 -5.79
N GLY A 211 -8.19 -11.49 -5.11
CA GLY A 211 -9.35 -12.22 -5.64
C GLY A 211 -9.09 -13.30 -6.72
N THR A 212 -7.90 -13.32 -7.33
CA THR A 212 -7.60 -14.06 -8.56
C THR A 212 -6.21 -14.68 -8.58
N TRP A 213 -5.63 -15.00 -7.41
CA TRP A 213 -4.25 -15.48 -7.27
C TRP A 213 -3.85 -16.57 -8.28
N SER A 214 -4.70 -17.58 -8.44
CA SER A 214 -4.44 -18.72 -9.33
C SER A 214 -4.45 -18.35 -10.83
N SER A 215 -4.95 -17.17 -11.21
CA SER A 215 -4.90 -16.66 -12.59
C SER A 215 -3.52 -16.10 -12.99
N TYR A 216 -2.68 -15.71 -12.04
CA TYR A 216 -1.37 -15.11 -12.33
C TYR A 216 -0.37 -16.20 -12.78
N PRO A 217 0.58 -15.91 -13.69
CA PRO A 217 1.62 -16.86 -14.07
C PRO A 217 2.40 -17.39 -12.85
N LYS A 218 2.72 -18.68 -12.82
CA LYS A 218 3.39 -19.33 -11.69
C LYS A 218 4.71 -18.65 -11.32
N SER A 219 5.48 -18.15 -12.29
CA SER A 219 6.70 -17.34 -12.06
C SER A 219 6.46 -16.00 -11.38
N TYR A 220 5.32 -15.33 -11.65
CA TYR A 220 4.89 -14.13 -10.93
C TYR A 220 4.48 -14.45 -9.49
N GLN A 221 3.78 -15.57 -9.29
CA GLN A 221 3.38 -16.04 -7.96
C GLN A 221 4.60 -16.29 -7.06
N ILE A 222 5.61 -17.02 -7.57
CA ILE A 222 6.90 -17.24 -6.88
C ILE A 222 7.59 -15.89 -6.58
N TRP A 223 7.73 -15.03 -7.60
CA TRP A 223 8.37 -13.72 -7.47
C TRP A 223 7.71 -12.86 -6.39
N PHE A 224 6.38 -12.77 -6.41
CA PHE A 224 5.63 -11.93 -5.49
C PHE A 224 5.85 -12.35 -4.04
N ILE A 225 5.76 -13.65 -3.74
CA ILE A 225 6.02 -14.18 -2.41
C ILE A 225 7.50 -13.98 -2.03
N LYS A 226 8.44 -14.32 -2.93
CA LYS A 226 9.88 -14.12 -2.68
C LYS A 226 10.18 -12.68 -2.29
N ARG A 227 9.62 -11.69 -3.01
CA ARG A 227 9.83 -10.26 -2.72
C ARG A 227 9.22 -9.81 -1.39
N CYS A 228 8.11 -10.39 -0.94
CA CYS A 228 7.60 -10.19 0.42
C CYS A 228 8.56 -10.78 1.48
N PHE A 229 9.10 -11.97 1.24
CA PHE A 229 10.11 -12.59 2.11
C PHE A 229 11.43 -11.82 2.12
N ASP A 230 11.90 -11.32 0.98
CA ASP A 230 13.06 -10.41 0.90
C ASP A 230 12.86 -9.20 1.83
N ALA A 231 11.68 -8.57 1.81
CA ALA A 231 11.37 -7.42 2.67
C ALA A 231 11.33 -7.76 4.15
N LEU A 232 10.86 -8.95 4.53
CA LEU A 232 10.94 -9.45 5.91
C LEU A 232 12.39 -9.72 6.33
N ASN A 233 13.17 -10.33 5.45
CA ASN A 233 14.55 -10.75 5.66
C ASN A 233 15.54 -9.59 5.76
N ASP A 234 15.23 -8.46 5.12
CA ASP A 234 16.03 -7.23 5.19
C ASP A 234 15.58 -6.33 6.36
N PHE A 235 14.48 -6.65 7.04
CA PHE A 235 13.94 -5.86 8.15
C PHE A 235 14.55 -6.29 9.50
N ASN A 236 15.08 -5.31 10.23
CA ASN A 236 15.81 -5.50 11.49
C ASN A 236 15.38 -4.48 12.58
N LYS A 237 15.99 -4.60 13.77
CA LYS A 237 15.67 -3.78 14.95
C LYS A 237 15.87 -2.28 14.72
N ASP A 238 16.82 -1.88 13.87
CA ASP A 238 17.16 -0.48 13.60
C ASP A 238 16.66 0.03 12.24
N SER A 239 16.01 -0.83 11.45
CA SER A 239 15.39 -0.48 10.16
C SER A 239 14.54 0.78 10.24
N SER A 240 14.94 1.77 9.46
CA SER A 240 14.22 3.01 9.17
C SER A 240 13.49 2.89 7.82
N ILE A 241 12.92 3.98 7.31
CA ILE A 241 12.35 4.01 5.96
C ILE A 241 13.47 3.76 4.93
N ILE A 242 13.30 2.77 4.06
CA ILE A 242 14.20 2.57 2.92
C ILE A 242 14.11 3.78 1.99
N LYS A 243 15.21 4.53 1.87
CA LYS A 243 15.41 5.57 0.84
C LYS A 243 15.98 4.97 -0.45
N LYS A 244 15.40 3.87 -0.94
CA LYS A 244 15.80 3.31 -2.23
C LYS A 244 14.98 3.98 -3.32
N GLU A 245 15.63 4.85 -4.09
CA GLU A 245 15.12 5.22 -5.41
C GLU A 245 15.12 3.95 -6.26
N MET A 246 13.93 3.36 -6.43
CA MET A 246 13.71 2.27 -7.36
C MET A 246 13.10 2.88 -8.62
N SER A 247 13.78 2.77 -9.75
CA SER A 247 13.23 3.14 -11.05
C SER A 247 12.05 2.23 -11.37
N TYR A 248 10.84 2.78 -11.26
CA TYR A 248 9.60 2.11 -11.61
C TYR A 248 8.72 3.13 -12.34
N GLU A 249 8.54 2.93 -13.66
CA GLU A 249 7.58 3.65 -14.50
C GLU A 249 6.18 3.47 -13.89
N GLU A 250 5.43 4.54 -13.58
CA GLU A 250 4.12 4.40 -12.92
C GLU A 250 3.25 3.36 -13.64
N PRO A 251 2.49 2.50 -12.91
CA PRO A 251 1.64 1.53 -13.58
C PRO A 251 0.65 2.24 -14.52
N LEU A 252 0.30 3.49 -14.23
CA LEU A 252 -0.63 4.34 -14.98
C LEU A 252 -0.28 5.83 -14.83
N ASP A 253 0.81 6.33 -15.44
CA ASP A 253 0.92 7.78 -15.70
C ASP A 253 -0.12 8.25 -16.76
N VAL A 254 -0.69 7.30 -17.52
CA VAL A 254 -1.64 7.55 -18.61
C VAL A 254 -3.03 7.99 -18.14
N VAL A 255 -3.46 7.70 -16.90
CA VAL A 255 -4.80 8.14 -16.41
C VAL A 255 -4.75 9.56 -15.80
N LYS A 256 -3.68 10.33 -16.07
CA LYS A 256 -3.61 11.76 -15.72
C LYS A 256 -4.18 12.67 -16.83
N LYS A 257 -4.33 12.18 -18.07
CA LYS A 257 -5.06 12.85 -19.16
C LYS A 257 -5.66 11.80 -20.10
N GLN A 258 -6.89 12.06 -20.57
CA GLN A 258 -7.70 11.26 -21.51
C GLN A 258 -8.38 10.01 -20.91
N GLU A 259 -9.71 10.13 -20.85
CA GLU A 259 -10.76 9.10 -20.98
C GLU A 259 -10.68 7.80 -20.15
N LEU A 260 -11.83 7.44 -19.54
CA LEU A 260 -12.11 6.05 -19.21
C LEU A 260 -11.85 5.20 -20.47
N PRO A 261 -11.25 3.99 -20.35
CA PRO A 261 -10.90 3.19 -21.52
C PRO A 261 -12.12 3.00 -22.42
N LYS A 262 -11.95 3.26 -23.73
CA LYS A 262 -12.98 2.98 -24.76
C LYS A 262 -13.36 1.50 -24.85
N GLU A 263 -12.68 0.63 -24.11
CA GLU A 263 -12.96 -0.79 -23.99
C GLU A 263 -14.12 -1.08 -23.00
N LYS A 264 -15.11 -1.86 -23.45
CA LYS A 264 -16.36 -2.13 -22.71
C LYS A 264 -16.21 -2.91 -21.39
N THR A 265 -15.05 -3.48 -21.07
CA THR A 265 -14.87 -4.31 -19.85
C THR A 265 -13.48 -4.19 -19.23
N TYR A 266 -13.40 -4.39 -17.90
CA TYR A 266 -12.14 -4.41 -17.13
C TYR A 266 -11.11 -5.38 -17.72
N ASN A 267 -11.52 -6.60 -18.10
CA ASN A 267 -10.59 -7.60 -18.61
C ASN A 267 -9.95 -7.17 -19.94
N LEU A 268 -10.69 -6.51 -20.82
CA LEU A 268 -10.13 -5.98 -22.08
C LEU A 268 -9.06 -4.92 -21.80
N ALA A 269 -9.38 -3.93 -20.96
CA ALA A 269 -8.47 -2.84 -20.62
C ALA A 269 -7.18 -3.36 -19.94
N VAL A 270 -7.30 -4.31 -19.00
CA VAL A 270 -6.14 -4.88 -18.30
C VAL A 270 -5.32 -5.82 -19.20
N SER A 271 -5.96 -6.69 -20.00
CA SER A 271 -5.26 -7.63 -20.90
C SER A 271 -4.47 -6.90 -21.99
N LYS A 272 -5.08 -5.91 -22.66
CA LYS A 272 -4.44 -5.11 -23.71
C LYS A 272 -3.14 -4.47 -23.21
N LYS A 273 -3.16 -3.95 -21.99
CA LYS A 273 -2.00 -3.33 -21.31
C LYS A 273 -0.94 -4.34 -20.86
N LEU A 274 -1.34 -5.55 -20.43
CA LEU A 274 -0.37 -6.62 -20.14
C LEU A 274 0.36 -7.07 -21.40
N LEU A 275 -0.33 -7.13 -22.54
CA LEU A 275 0.24 -7.50 -23.84
C LEU A 275 1.19 -6.43 -24.39
N SER A 276 0.92 -5.14 -24.17
CA SER A 276 1.83 -4.05 -24.58
C SER A 276 3.12 -4.01 -23.75
N ASN A 277 3.07 -4.33 -22.45
CA ASN A 277 4.21 -4.24 -21.54
C ASN A 277 5.06 -5.53 -21.44
N LYS A 278 5.54 -6.05 -22.58
CA LYS A 278 6.44 -7.23 -22.62
C LYS A 278 7.71 -7.07 -21.75
N LYS A 279 8.27 -5.85 -21.67
CA LYS A 279 9.49 -5.54 -20.89
C LYS A 279 9.31 -5.79 -19.38
N HIS A 280 8.15 -5.44 -18.82
CA HIS A 280 7.84 -5.64 -17.39
C HIS A 280 7.65 -7.11 -17.02
N GLN A 281 7.01 -7.90 -17.90
CA GLN A 281 6.78 -9.34 -17.63
C GLN A 281 8.07 -10.14 -17.41
N ASN A 282 9.22 -9.67 -17.93
CA ASN A 282 10.50 -10.34 -17.73
C ASN A 282 11.17 -10.03 -16.37
N GLN A 283 10.78 -8.96 -15.69
CA GLN A 283 11.36 -8.57 -14.39
C GLN A 283 10.60 -9.16 -13.19
N GLU A 284 9.32 -9.49 -13.37
CA GLU A 284 8.45 -10.05 -12.32
C GLU A 284 8.44 -11.58 -12.33
N LYS A 285 9.64 -12.18 -12.41
CA LYS A 285 9.87 -13.63 -12.45
C LYS A 285 10.89 -14.03 -11.39
N ALA A 286 10.69 -15.20 -10.78
CA ALA A 286 11.66 -15.85 -9.91
C ALA A 286 11.48 -17.37 -10.00
N THR A 287 12.51 -18.11 -9.61
CA THR A 287 12.54 -19.58 -9.54
C THR A 287 12.16 -20.08 -8.15
N LEU A 288 11.68 -21.33 -8.07
CA LEU A 288 11.37 -21.95 -6.77
C LEU A 288 12.61 -22.04 -5.87
N LYS A 289 13.81 -22.26 -6.44
CA LYS A 289 15.08 -22.29 -5.70
C LYS A 289 15.35 -20.97 -4.97
N GLU A 290 15.11 -19.84 -5.61
CA GLU A 290 15.26 -18.51 -5.00
C GLU A 290 14.23 -18.23 -3.90
N LEU A 291 12.99 -18.71 -4.09
CA LEU A 291 11.95 -18.63 -3.06
C LEU A 291 12.31 -19.47 -1.83
N MET A 292 12.76 -20.71 -2.03
CA MET A 292 13.17 -21.59 -0.93
C MET A 292 14.38 -21.03 -0.16
N LEU A 293 15.32 -20.37 -0.84
CA LEU A 293 16.41 -19.64 -0.18
C LEU A 293 15.88 -18.45 0.66
N ALA A 294 14.89 -17.71 0.15
CA ALA A 294 14.25 -16.61 0.87
C ALA A 294 13.44 -17.11 2.09
N HIS A 295 12.76 -18.27 1.98
CA HIS A 295 12.15 -18.96 3.12
C HIS A 295 13.21 -19.35 4.16
N LYS A 296 14.32 -19.98 3.73
CA LYS A 296 15.39 -20.45 4.63
C LYS A 296 16.03 -19.30 5.43
N LYS A 297 16.28 -18.16 4.78
CA LYS A 297 16.76 -16.92 5.45
C LYS A 297 15.73 -16.38 6.48
N ASN A 298 14.43 -16.65 6.29
CA ASN A 298 13.37 -16.10 7.14
C ASN A 298 13.13 -16.88 8.43
N GLU A 299 13.50 -18.16 8.48
CA GLU A 299 13.38 -19.00 9.69
C GLU A 299 14.02 -18.34 10.93
N THR A 300 15.14 -17.63 10.73
CA THR A 300 15.93 -16.95 11.76
C THR A 300 15.93 -15.43 11.67
N ALA A 301 15.16 -14.83 10.73
CA ALA A 301 15.10 -13.39 10.55
C ALA A 301 14.48 -12.67 11.76
N TYR A 302 14.68 -11.35 11.87
CA TYR A 302 14.06 -10.55 12.94
C TYR A 302 12.53 -10.44 12.76
N ALA A 303 12.07 -10.22 11.53
CA ALA A 303 10.65 -10.25 11.17
C ALA A 303 10.30 -11.59 10.50
N ARG A 304 9.76 -12.55 11.26
CA ARG A 304 9.48 -13.91 10.77
C ARG A 304 8.06 -14.05 10.25
N CYS A 305 7.91 -14.63 9.08
CA CYS A 305 6.63 -15.09 8.55
C CYS A 305 6.19 -16.33 9.34
N VAL A 306 5.18 -16.19 10.20
CA VAL A 306 4.58 -17.31 10.95
C VAL A 306 3.28 -17.81 10.33
N GLY A 307 2.86 -17.18 9.23
CA GLY A 307 1.71 -17.58 8.44
C GLY A 307 1.68 -16.84 7.12
N LEU A 308 1.50 -17.57 6.02
CA LEU A 308 1.22 -17.03 4.71
C LEU A 308 -0.23 -17.37 4.34
N VAL A 309 -0.97 -16.35 3.91
CA VAL A 309 -2.39 -16.41 3.57
C VAL A 309 -2.61 -15.95 2.15
N ILE A 310 -3.39 -16.70 1.36
CA ILE A 310 -3.73 -16.36 -0.02
C ILE A 310 -5.25 -16.37 -0.22
N GLU A 311 -5.75 -15.38 -0.95
CA GLU A 311 -7.14 -15.29 -1.43
C GLU A 311 -7.28 -15.94 -2.81
N THR A 312 -8.21 -16.89 -2.97
CA THR A 312 -8.55 -17.49 -4.26
C THR A 312 -10.03 -17.86 -4.37
N ARG A 313 -10.44 -18.39 -5.53
CA ARG A 313 -11.82 -18.84 -5.81
C ARG A 313 -11.96 -20.34 -5.52
N PRO A 314 -13.16 -20.85 -5.19
CA PRO A 314 -13.34 -22.30 -4.97
C PRO A 314 -13.06 -23.14 -6.24
N ASP A 315 -13.50 -22.66 -7.41
CA ASP A 315 -13.43 -23.37 -8.70
C ASP A 315 -12.01 -23.64 -9.24
N VAL A 316 -10.98 -23.06 -8.63
CA VAL A 316 -9.57 -23.33 -8.99
C VAL A 316 -8.85 -24.22 -7.97
N VAL A 317 -9.52 -24.63 -6.89
CA VAL A 317 -8.94 -25.46 -5.82
C VAL A 317 -9.00 -26.94 -6.21
N ASN A 318 -8.01 -27.38 -6.99
CA ASN A 318 -7.81 -28.78 -7.36
C ASN A 318 -6.53 -29.36 -6.71
N LYS A 319 -6.26 -30.66 -6.93
CA LYS A 319 -5.11 -31.35 -6.31
C LYS A 319 -3.77 -30.65 -6.60
N GLU A 320 -3.56 -30.23 -7.84
CA GLU A 320 -2.33 -29.56 -8.29
C GLU A 320 -2.19 -28.18 -7.65
N GLU A 321 -3.26 -27.39 -7.61
CA GLU A 321 -3.23 -26.05 -6.99
C GLU A 321 -3.00 -26.14 -5.48
N VAL A 322 -3.53 -27.15 -4.80
CA VAL A 322 -3.31 -27.31 -3.36
C VAL A 322 -1.89 -27.79 -3.03
N ILE A 323 -1.31 -28.67 -3.87
CA ILE A 323 0.13 -29.01 -3.81
C ILE A 323 0.97 -27.75 -4.08
N TRP A 324 0.60 -26.96 -5.09
CA TRP A 324 1.28 -25.73 -5.45
C TRP A 324 1.27 -24.68 -4.33
N LEU A 325 0.12 -24.42 -3.72
CA LEU A 325 -0.01 -23.54 -2.55
C LEU A 325 0.86 -24.03 -1.38
N ARG A 326 0.96 -25.36 -1.16
CA ARG A 326 1.85 -25.92 -0.13
C ARG A 326 3.33 -25.67 -0.47
N THR A 327 3.73 -25.89 -1.72
CA THR A 327 5.08 -25.60 -2.24
C THR A 327 5.47 -24.12 -2.10
N LEU A 328 4.50 -23.20 -2.24
CA LEU A 328 4.67 -21.77 -2.01
C LEU A 328 4.76 -21.38 -0.51
N GLY A 329 4.66 -22.33 0.42
CA GLY A 329 4.70 -22.05 1.87
C GLY A 329 3.38 -21.53 2.45
N VAL A 330 2.26 -21.66 1.74
CA VAL A 330 0.95 -21.18 2.20
C VAL A 330 0.46 -22.01 3.40
N THR A 331 -0.11 -21.34 4.38
CA THR A 331 -0.64 -21.94 5.63
C THR A 331 -2.14 -21.78 5.80
N LYS A 332 -2.73 -20.78 5.14
CA LYS A 332 -4.16 -20.45 5.20
C LYS A 332 -4.65 -20.05 3.82
N VAL A 333 -5.84 -20.52 3.43
CA VAL A 333 -6.49 -20.13 2.18
C VAL A 333 -7.80 -19.42 2.50
N GLN A 334 -8.02 -18.26 1.89
CA GLN A 334 -9.29 -17.54 1.91
C GLN A 334 -10.04 -17.87 0.63
N ILE A 335 -11.30 -18.32 0.76
CA ILE A 335 -12.12 -18.75 -0.37
C ILE A 335 -13.41 -17.94 -0.44
N GLY A 336 -13.68 -17.37 -1.60
CA GLY A 336 -14.90 -16.60 -1.85
C GLY A 336 -16.13 -17.46 -2.13
N VAL A 337 -16.71 -18.10 -1.10
CA VAL A 337 -17.98 -18.88 -1.20
C VAL A 337 -19.19 -17.95 -1.38
N GLN A 338 -19.26 -16.88 -0.59
CA GLN A 338 -20.29 -15.84 -0.58
C GLN A 338 -21.71 -16.26 -0.17
N SER A 339 -22.22 -17.42 -0.61
CA SER A 339 -23.54 -17.96 -0.23
C SER A 339 -23.60 -19.47 -0.41
N THR A 340 -24.40 -20.18 0.40
CA THR A 340 -24.77 -21.59 0.20
C THR A 340 -25.92 -21.79 -0.79
N SER A 341 -26.62 -20.73 -1.21
CA SER A 341 -27.75 -20.89 -2.13
C SER A 341 -27.28 -20.89 -3.59
N ASN A 342 -27.30 -22.06 -4.23
CA ASN A 342 -27.04 -22.20 -5.67
C ASN A 342 -27.91 -21.30 -6.55
N LYS A 343 -29.14 -20.97 -6.12
CA LYS A 343 -29.99 -19.98 -6.80
C LYS A 343 -29.39 -18.57 -6.72
N VAL A 344 -28.92 -18.16 -5.55
CA VAL A 344 -28.25 -16.86 -5.34
C VAL A 344 -26.93 -16.82 -6.11
N LEU A 345 -26.07 -17.84 -6.01
CA LEU A 345 -24.79 -17.90 -6.73
C LEU A 345 -24.97 -17.69 -8.26
N LYS A 346 -25.92 -18.42 -8.86
CA LYS A 346 -26.28 -18.30 -10.29
C LYS A 346 -26.79 -16.89 -10.64
N LEU A 347 -27.72 -16.33 -9.87
CA LEU A 347 -28.24 -14.96 -10.08
C LEU A 347 -27.13 -13.90 -10.01
N ASN A 348 -26.14 -14.09 -9.14
CA ASN A 348 -25.02 -13.16 -8.94
C ASN A 348 -23.86 -13.39 -9.92
N LYS A 349 -23.99 -14.37 -10.83
CA LYS A 349 -22.93 -14.80 -11.76
C LYS A 349 -21.62 -15.13 -11.05
N ARG A 350 -21.72 -15.77 -9.88
CA ARG A 350 -20.60 -16.48 -9.26
C ARG A 350 -20.41 -17.74 -10.09
N ASP A 351 -19.29 -17.84 -10.83
CA ASP A 351 -19.05 -18.95 -11.77
C ASP A 351 -18.60 -20.24 -11.04
N HIS A 352 -19.31 -20.61 -9.97
CA HIS A 352 -19.20 -21.86 -9.21
C HIS A 352 -20.51 -22.10 -8.45
N LEU A 353 -20.67 -23.33 -7.96
CA LEU A 353 -21.80 -23.73 -7.11
C LEU A 353 -21.31 -24.06 -5.68
N LEU A 354 -22.24 -24.37 -4.78
CA LEU A 354 -21.95 -24.78 -3.41
C LEU A 354 -21.09 -26.06 -3.39
N GLU A 355 -21.42 -27.03 -4.22
CA GLU A 355 -20.74 -28.32 -4.33
C GLU A 355 -19.24 -28.12 -4.63
N THR A 356 -18.91 -27.19 -5.55
CA THR A 356 -17.53 -26.76 -5.85
C THR A 356 -16.82 -26.16 -4.63
N SER A 357 -17.57 -25.45 -3.77
CA SER A 357 -17.04 -24.88 -2.53
C SER A 357 -16.81 -25.94 -1.45
N GLU A 358 -17.68 -26.94 -1.35
CA GLU A 358 -17.54 -28.09 -0.46
C GLU A 358 -16.33 -28.95 -0.84
N GLU A 359 -16.17 -29.27 -2.13
CA GLU A 359 -14.99 -29.96 -2.68
C GLU A 359 -13.69 -29.22 -2.35
N ALA A 360 -13.64 -27.92 -2.61
CA ALA A 360 -12.50 -27.06 -2.31
C ALA A 360 -12.15 -27.07 -0.81
N VAL A 361 -13.15 -26.94 0.07
CA VAL A 361 -12.98 -26.98 1.53
C VAL A 361 -12.50 -28.35 2.00
N ASN A 362 -13.07 -29.43 1.48
CA ASN A 362 -12.67 -30.80 1.81
C ASN A 362 -11.21 -31.08 1.41
N LEU A 363 -10.81 -30.67 0.21
CA LEU A 363 -9.44 -30.85 -0.27
C LEU A 363 -8.42 -30.04 0.54
N LEU A 364 -8.72 -28.77 0.84
CA LEU A 364 -7.86 -27.92 1.66
C LEU A 364 -7.74 -28.42 3.10
N ARG A 365 -8.84 -28.95 3.68
CA ARG A 365 -8.84 -29.55 5.01
C ARG A 365 -7.98 -30.81 5.06
N ARG A 366 -8.13 -31.72 4.09
CA ARG A 366 -7.29 -32.93 3.96
C ARG A 366 -5.80 -32.61 3.81
N MET A 367 -5.47 -31.51 3.14
CA MET A 367 -4.09 -31.05 2.95
C MET A 367 -3.58 -30.13 4.08
N GLY A 368 -4.28 -30.05 5.22
CA GLY A 368 -3.82 -29.37 6.43
C GLY A 368 -3.71 -27.84 6.31
N PHE A 369 -4.58 -27.19 5.54
CA PHE A 369 -4.67 -25.74 5.48
C PHE A 369 -5.65 -25.19 6.51
N LYS A 370 -5.34 -24.03 7.09
CA LYS A 370 -6.37 -23.20 7.76
C LYS A 370 -7.28 -22.63 6.68
N ILE A 371 -8.59 -22.64 6.90
CA ILE A 371 -9.58 -22.19 5.91
C ILE A 371 -10.31 -20.98 6.47
N HIS A 372 -10.52 -19.97 5.63
CA HIS A 372 -11.36 -18.81 5.93
C HIS A 372 -12.32 -18.61 4.75
N LEU A 373 -13.62 -18.69 5.00
CA LEU A 373 -14.64 -18.49 3.96
C LEU A 373 -15.05 -17.02 3.98
N HIS A 374 -15.06 -16.37 2.83
CA HIS A 374 -15.77 -15.10 2.69
C HIS A 374 -17.25 -15.37 2.46
N TRP A 375 -18.08 -14.57 3.11
CA TRP A 375 -19.53 -14.63 3.05
C TRP A 375 -20.07 -13.23 2.75
N MET A 376 -21.14 -13.15 1.96
CA MET A 376 -21.81 -11.89 1.63
C MET A 376 -23.32 -12.05 1.82
N CYS A 377 -23.85 -11.41 2.85
CA CYS A 377 -25.28 -11.22 3.01
C CYS A 377 -25.80 -10.19 1.99
N ASN A 378 -27.11 -10.15 1.76
CA ASN A 378 -27.80 -9.22 0.87
C ASN A 378 -27.32 -9.26 -0.60
N LEU A 379 -26.91 -10.44 -1.06
CA LEU A 379 -26.68 -10.72 -2.48
C LEU A 379 -28.00 -10.70 -3.27
N TYR A 380 -27.92 -10.44 -4.58
CA TYR A 380 -29.11 -10.34 -5.43
C TYR A 380 -29.91 -11.66 -5.43
N GLY A 381 -31.19 -11.60 -5.08
CA GLY A 381 -32.08 -12.76 -4.92
C GLY A 381 -32.07 -13.41 -3.52
N SER A 382 -31.20 -12.96 -2.60
CA SER A 382 -31.27 -13.31 -1.17
C SER A 382 -32.15 -12.32 -0.39
N ASN A 383 -32.30 -12.56 0.92
CA ASN A 383 -32.92 -11.65 1.88
C ASN A 383 -32.43 -11.98 3.31
N PRO A 384 -32.67 -11.12 4.33
CA PRO A 384 -32.19 -11.34 5.69
C PRO A 384 -32.74 -12.59 6.41
N GLN A 385 -33.72 -13.30 5.85
CA GLN A 385 -34.22 -14.57 6.38
C GLN A 385 -33.45 -15.76 5.79
N LYS A 386 -32.93 -15.62 4.55
CA LYS A 386 -32.10 -16.62 3.85
C LYS A 386 -30.61 -16.47 4.12
N ASP A 387 -30.18 -15.31 4.61
CA ASP A 387 -28.78 -15.02 4.98
C ASP A 387 -28.45 -15.40 6.44
N LYS A 388 -29.45 -15.84 7.22
CA LYS A 388 -29.31 -16.40 8.57
C LYS A 388 -29.08 -17.91 8.49
#